data_AF-A0A356IFW9-F1
#
_entry.id   AF-A0A356IFW9-F1
#
_cell.length_a   1.000
_cell.length_b   1.000
_cell.length_c   1.000
_cell.angle_alpha   90.00
_cell.angle_beta   90.00
_cell.angle_gamma   90.00
#
_symmetry.space_group_name_H-M   'P 1'
#
loop_
_entity.id
_entity.type
_entity.pdbx_description
1 polymer ?
#
loop_
_entity_poly.entity_id
_entity_poly.type
_entity_poly.pdbx_seq_one_letter_code
_entity_poly.pdbx_strand_id
1 'polypeptide(L)'
;AGNYTDARNSLLGLLAALPMQWNVNQLIATAYQEDGMHAEALTHIDAFLAGAAAEAASGAALPNPRNETNVRIQGVDSAAQLGDYERMNSYLNAIGPRMFGRPVVTTVIGVAVNTLIPAENFDQAIALLSVAIEKSPDSAGPYFRRGMAYVKVEQDDAAVADLEKFVDMSVIENAEVLQAKEVLEGLAEAAGAQQ
;
A
#
# COMPACT_ATOMS: atom_id res chain seq x y z
N ALA A 1 6.57 -15.20 -22.63
CA ALA A 1 6.67 -14.57 -21.31
C ALA A 1 7.98 -13.80 -21.25
N GLY A 2 7.98 -12.56 -20.73
CA GLY A 2 9.19 -11.96 -20.16
C GLY A 2 10.11 -11.14 -21.07
N ASN A 3 9.61 -10.39 -22.06
CA ASN A 3 10.45 -9.36 -22.70
C ASN A 3 9.98 -7.95 -22.34
N TYR A 4 9.95 -7.68 -21.03
CA TYR A 4 9.62 -6.36 -20.49
C TYR A 4 10.62 -5.31 -20.94
N THR A 5 11.87 -5.71 -21.17
CA THR A 5 12.91 -4.82 -21.71
C THR A 5 12.60 -4.34 -23.13
N ASP A 6 12.28 -5.22 -24.08
CA ASP A 6 11.97 -4.79 -25.46
C ASP A 6 10.64 -4.04 -25.54
N ALA A 7 9.64 -4.48 -24.75
CA ALA A 7 8.38 -3.75 -24.61
C ALA A 7 8.64 -2.34 -24.07
N ARG A 8 9.41 -2.21 -23.00
CA ARG A 8 9.82 -0.91 -22.42
C ARG A 8 10.53 -0.05 -23.46
N ASN A 9 11.51 -0.58 -24.17
CA ASN A 9 12.26 0.18 -25.18
C ASN A 9 11.34 0.71 -26.30
N SER A 10 10.38 -0.12 -26.73
CA SER A 10 9.38 0.28 -27.72
C SER A 10 8.46 1.39 -27.18
N LEU A 11 8.00 1.27 -25.93
CA LEU A 11 7.14 2.26 -25.28
C LEU A 11 7.87 3.59 -25.01
N LEU A 12 9.15 3.53 -24.61
CA LEU A 12 10.00 4.72 -24.46
C LEU A 12 10.21 5.44 -25.79
N GLY A 13 10.44 4.69 -26.87
CA GLY A 13 10.53 5.24 -28.22
C GLY A 13 9.23 5.92 -28.67
N LEU A 14 8.08 5.31 -28.37
CA LEU A 14 6.77 5.90 -28.63
C LEU A 14 6.57 7.20 -27.85
N LEU A 15 6.87 7.21 -26.55
CA LEU A 15 6.75 8.39 -25.71
C LEU A 15 7.66 9.53 -26.19
N ALA A 16 8.88 9.22 -26.62
CA ALA A 16 9.81 10.20 -27.17
C ALA A 16 9.30 10.82 -28.48
N ALA A 17 8.67 10.01 -29.34
CA ALA A 17 8.09 10.48 -30.60
C ALA A 17 6.78 11.25 -30.40
N LEU A 18 5.98 10.88 -29.39
CA LEU A 18 4.65 11.43 -29.11
C LEU A 18 4.48 11.76 -27.61
N PRO A 19 5.09 12.85 -27.11
CA PRO A 19 5.07 13.18 -25.67
C PRO A 19 3.66 13.41 -25.09
N MET A 20 2.68 13.76 -25.94
CA MET A 20 1.28 13.92 -25.52
C MET A 20 0.60 12.59 -25.19
N GLN A 21 1.17 11.44 -25.58
CA GLN A 21 0.68 10.12 -25.17
C GLN A 21 1.21 9.76 -23.77
N TRP A 22 0.99 10.66 -22.80
CA TRP A 22 1.47 10.50 -21.44
C TRP A 22 0.89 9.26 -20.74
N ASN A 23 -0.25 8.75 -21.19
CA ASN A 23 -0.88 7.54 -20.66
C ASN A 23 0.01 6.29 -20.80
N VAL A 24 0.93 6.26 -21.77
CA VAL A 24 1.88 5.15 -21.96
C VAL A 24 2.81 4.97 -20.76
N ASN A 25 3.01 6.02 -19.96
CA ASN A 25 3.84 5.97 -18.74
C ASN A 25 3.38 4.88 -17.76
N GLN A 26 2.09 4.56 -17.70
CA GLN A 26 1.59 3.47 -16.86
C GLN A 26 2.20 2.11 -17.26
N LEU A 27 2.25 1.82 -18.57
CA LEU A 27 2.83 0.56 -19.07
C LEU A 27 4.34 0.53 -18.91
N ILE A 28 5.01 1.67 -19.10
CA ILE A 28 6.44 1.80 -18.88
C ILE A 28 6.77 1.55 -17.41
N ALA A 29 6.01 2.13 -16.49
CA ALA A 29 6.16 1.91 -15.06
C ALA A 29 6.03 0.43 -14.69
N THR A 30 5.02 -0.26 -15.22
CA THR A 30 4.86 -1.71 -15.00
C THR A 30 6.08 -2.48 -15.51
N ALA A 31 6.55 -2.19 -16.72
CA ALA A 31 7.72 -2.88 -17.27
C ALA A 31 9.00 -2.64 -16.46
N TYR A 32 9.15 -1.47 -15.84
CA TYR A 32 10.26 -1.21 -14.91
C TYR A 32 10.11 -1.98 -13.59
N GLN A 33 8.91 -2.06 -13.02
CA GLN A 33 8.70 -2.83 -11.78
C GLN A 33 8.96 -4.33 -11.96
N GLU A 34 8.55 -4.90 -13.09
CA GLU A 34 8.80 -6.31 -13.39
C GLU A 34 10.30 -6.62 -13.50
N ASP A 35 11.11 -5.62 -13.86
CA ASP A 35 12.57 -5.71 -13.89
C ASP A 35 13.23 -5.24 -12.56
N GLY A 36 12.45 -4.93 -11.51
CA GLY A 36 12.93 -4.47 -10.20
C GLY A 36 13.46 -3.03 -10.19
N MET A 37 13.22 -2.26 -11.23
CA MET A 37 13.71 -0.90 -11.41
C MET A 37 12.72 0.12 -10.81
N HIS A 38 12.65 0.14 -9.47
CA HIS A 38 11.62 0.90 -8.75
C HIS A 38 11.73 2.43 -8.93
N ALA A 39 12.94 2.99 -9.04
CA ALA A 39 13.12 4.44 -9.16
C ALA A 39 12.60 4.97 -10.51
N GLU A 40 12.89 4.25 -11.58
CA GLU A 40 12.40 4.52 -12.92
C GLU A 40 10.89 4.30 -12.99
N ALA A 41 10.38 3.23 -12.38
CA ALA A 41 8.95 3.00 -12.28
C ALA A 41 8.24 4.20 -11.63
N LEU A 42 8.74 4.70 -10.50
CA LEU A 42 8.17 5.86 -9.81
C LEU A 42 8.21 7.13 -10.67
N THR A 43 9.27 7.33 -11.44
CA THR A 43 9.37 8.47 -12.38
C THR A 43 8.22 8.44 -13.40
N HIS A 44 7.90 7.27 -13.94
CA HIS A 44 6.81 7.11 -14.89
C HIS A 44 5.43 7.15 -14.23
N ILE A 45 5.29 6.66 -13.00
CA ILE A 45 4.05 6.80 -12.21
C ILE A 45 3.73 8.28 -11.96
N ASP A 46 4.72 9.06 -11.52
CA ASP A 46 4.60 10.50 -11.31
C ASP A 46 4.25 11.23 -12.63
N ALA A 47 4.91 10.87 -13.74
CA ALA A 47 4.62 11.44 -15.05
C ALA A 47 3.20 11.12 -15.54
N PHE A 48 2.70 9.90 -15.29
CA PHE A 48 1.32 9.54 -15.58
C PHE A 48 0.34 10.41 -14.80
N LEU A 49 0.53 10.54 -13.48
CA LEU A 49 -0.37 11.29 -12.61
C LEU A 49 -0.35 12.80 -12.95
N ALA A 50 0.82 13.34 -13.30
CA ALA A 50 0.95 14.72 -13.76
C ALA A 50 0.24 14.95 -15.11
N GLY A 51 0.36 14.02 -16.05
CA GLY A 51 -0.34 14.07 -17.34
C GLY A 51 -1.86 14.04 -17.17
N ALA A 52 -2.36 13.13 -16.32
CA ALA A 52 -3.79 13.04 -16.00
C ALA A 52 -4.32 14.34 -15.38
N ALA A 53 -3.59 14.92 -14.43
CA ALA A 53 -3.96 16.18 -13.80
C ALA A 53 -3.98 17.35 -14.80
N ALA A 54 -2.99 17.42 -15.70
CA ALA A 54 -2.93 18.46 -16.73
C ALA A 54 -4.06 18.32 -17.75
N GLU A 55 -4.35 17.09 -18.20
CA GLU A 55 -5.45 16.82 -19.13
C GLU A 55 -6.81 17.21 -18.52
N ALA A 56 -7.04 16.82 -17.26
CA ALA A 56 -8.24 17.22 -16.52
C ALA A 56 -8.35 18.75 -16.36
N ALA A 57 -7.25 19.43 -16.02
CA ALA A 57 -7.21 20.88 -15.87
C ALA A 57 -7.48 21.63 -17.18
N SER A 58 -7.10 21.04 -18.32
CA SER A 58 -7.37 21.60 -19.65
C SER A 58 -8.83 21.44 -20.11
N GLY A 59 -9.61 20.56 -19.44
CA GLY A 59 -10.96 20.20 -19.86
C GLY A 59 -11.02 19.25 -21.07
N ALA A 60 -9.87 18.74 -21.54
CA ALA A 60 -9.80 17.81 -22.67
C ALA A 60 -10.40 16.43 -22.34
N ALA A 61 -10.32 16.00 -21.08
CA ALA A 61 -10.96 14.79 -20.59
C ALA A 61 -11.39 14.94 -19.12
N LEU A 62 -12.36 14.12 -18.71
CA LEU A 62 -12.70 14.01 -17.29
C LEU A 62 -11.65 13.17 -16.56
N PRO A 63 -11.35 13.48 -15.28
CA PRO A 63 -10.51 12.62 -14.45
C PRO A 63 -10.99 11.17 -14.46
N ASN A 64 -10.06 10.22 -14.34
CA ASN A 64 -10.37 8.82 -14.19
C ASN A 64 -9.84 8.31 -12.83
N PRO A 65 -10.60 8.55 -11.74
CA PRO A 65 -10.15 8.22 -10.39
C PRO A 65 -9.82 6.74 -10.19
N ARG A 66 -10.46 5.84 -10.95
CA ARG A 66 -10.14 4.41 -10.91
C ARG A 66 -8.75 4.13 -11.47
N ASN A 67 -8.43 4.68 -12.64
CA ASN A 67 -7.11 4.47 -13.22
C ASN A 67 -6.02 5.15 -12.39
N GLU A 68 -6.26 6.37 -11.93
CA GLU A 68 -5.33 7.08 -11.04
C GLU A 68 -5.13 6.33 -9.71
N THR A 69 -6.18 5.77 -9.12
CA THR A 69 -6.06 4.92 -7.92
C THR A 69 -5.17 3.71 -8.19
N ASN A 70 -5.38 3.02 -9.33
CA ASN A 70 -4.56 1.86 -9.70
C ASN A 70 -3.08 2.22 -9.87
N VAL A 71 -2.79 3.37 -10.49
CA VAL A 71 -1.41 3.86 -10.67
C VAL A 71 -0.79 4.30 -9.33
N ARG A 72 -1.59 4.91 -8.43
CA ARG A 72 -1.11 5.26 -7.08
C ARG A 72 -0.75 4.01 -6.28
N ILE A 73 -1.62 2.99 -6.22
CA ILE A 73 -1.32 1.76 -5.48
C ILE A 73 -0.15 0.97 -6.08
N GLN A 74 0.07 1.08 -7.40
CA GLN A 74 1.26 0.56 -8.06
C GLN A 74 2.54 1.24 -7.54
N GLY A 75 2.48 2.54 -7.27
CA GLY A 75 3.59 3.34 -6.73
C GLY A 75 3.89 3.10 -5.26
N VAL A 76 2.89 2.69 -4.46
CA VAL A 76 3.07 2.43 -3.01
C VAL A 76 4.16 1.40 -2.75
N ASP A 77 4.12 0.27 -3.45
CA ASP A 77 5.12 -0.79 -3.25
C ASP A 77 6.52 -0.35 -3.70
N SER A 78 6.65 0.24 -4.89
CA SER A 78 7.96 0.74 -5.38
C SER A 78 8.56 1.80 -4.46
N ALA A 79 7.75 2.69 -3.89
CA ALA A 79 8.20 3.68 -2.92
C ALA A 79 8.66 3.01 -1.62
N ALA A 80 7.90 2.02 -1.12
CA ALA A 80 8.28 1.26 0.06
C ALA A 80 9.60 0.49 -0.13
N GLN A 81 9.80 -0.15 -1.30
CA GLN A 81 11.04 -0.87 -1.62
C GLN A 81 12.28 0.02 -1.67
N LEU A 82 12.11 1.31 -1.97
CA LEU A 82 13.17 2.31 -1.95
C LEU A 82 13.33 3.01 -0.59
N GLY A 83 12.47 2.72 0.39
CA GLY A 83 12.41 3.45 1.66
C GLY A 83 11.88 4.88 1.54
N ASP A 84 11.26 5.24 0.41
CA ASP A 84 10.68 6.56 0.15
C ASP A 84 9.26 6.64 0.75
N TYR A 85 9.20 6.65 2.08
CA TYR A 85 7.94 6.57 2.82
C TYR A 85 7.09 7.84 2.69
N GLU A 86 7.72 9.00 2.46
CA GLU A 86 6.99 10.25 2.20
C GLU A 86 6.16 10.11 0.92
N ARG A 87 6.79 9.65 -0.17
CA ARG A 87 6.11 9.41 -1.45
C ARG A 87 5.07 8.29 -1.34
N MET A 88 5.40 7.19 -0.66
CA MET A 88 4.46 6.10 -0.38
C MET A 88 3.17 6.61 0.30
N ASN A 89 3.31 7.39 1.36
CA ASN A 89 2.19 7.97 2.10
C ASN A 89 1.42 9.00 1.27
N SER A 90 2.12 9.80 0.46
CA SER A 90 1.50 10.74 -0.48
C SER A 90 0.56 10.04 -1.48
N TYR A 91 0.98 8.90 -2.04
CA TYR A 91 0.12 8.12 -2.94
C TYR A 91 -1.18 7.65 -2.27
N LEU A 92 -1.09 7.09 -1.06
CA LEU A 92 -2.27 6.59 -0.34
C LEU A 92 -3.19 7.72 0.12
N ASN A 93 -2.64 8.83 0.61
CA ASN A 93 -3.43 9.96 1.07
C ASN A 93 -4.23 10.61 -0.06
N ALA A 94 -3.69 10.60 -1.28
CA ALA A 94 -4.39 11.06 -2.46
C ALA A 94 -5.54 10.14 -2.93
N ILE A 95 -5.65 8.91 -2.39
CA ILE A 95 -6.78 8.02 -2.64
C ILE A 95 -7.94 8.42 -1.71
N GLY A 96 -9.04 8.87 -2.31
CA GLY A 96 -10.24 9.24 -1.57
C GLY A 96 -10.93 8.02 -0.94
N PRO A 97 -11.68 8.19 0.17
CA PRO A 97 -12.31 7.06 0.89
C PRO A 97 -13.20 6.17 0.02
N ARG A 98 -13.93 6.74 -0.94
CA ARG A 98 -14.79 5.96 -1.87
C ARG A 98 -14.00 5.01 -2.78
N MET A 99 -12.73 5.31 -3.03
CA MET A 99 -11.83 4.52 -3.88
C MET A 99 -10.91 3.62 -3.05
N PHE A 100 -10.81 3.87 -1.75
CA PHE A 100 -10.09 3.03 -0.81
C PHE A 100 -10.95 1.82 -0.43
N GLY A 101 -11.10 0.91 -1.39
CA GLY A 101 -11.81 -0.35 -1.21
C GLY A 101 -10.87 -1.53 -1.03
N ARG A 102 -11.44 -2.75 -1.10
CA ARG A 102 -10.71 -4.01 -0.96
C ARG A 102 -9.40 -4.08 -1.76
N PRO A 103 -9.30 -3.66 -3.05
CA PRO A 103 -8.03 -3.72 -3.77
C PRO A 103 -6.92 -2.89 -3.11
N VAL A 104 -7.24 -1.68 -2.65
CA VAL A 104 -6.27 -0.78 -2.00
C VAL A 104 -5.86 -1.33 -0.63
N VAL A 105 -6.84 -1.81 0.15
CA VAL A 105 -6.56 -2.43 1.46
C VAL A 105 -5.67 -3.66 1.30
N THR A 106 -5.95 -4.53 0.32
CA THR A 106 -5.11 -5.70 0.03
C THR A 106 -3.69 -5.29 -0.33
N THR A 107 -3.51 -4.26 -1.17
CA THR A 107 -2.17 -3.74 -1.50
C THR A 107 -1.45 -3.20 -0.27
N VAL A 108 -2.12 -2.42 0.57
CA VAL A 108 -1.53 -1.88 1.81
C VAL A 108 -1.08 -2.99 2.75
N ILE A 109 -1.92 -4.00 2.98
CA ILE A 109 -1.55 -5.17 3.78
C ILE A 109 -0.36 -5.90 3.15
N GLY A 110 -0.38 -6.08 1.82
CA GLY A 110 0.71 -6.72 1.09
C GLY A 110 2.05 -6.00 1.27
N VAL A 111 2.06 -4.67 1.13
CA VAL A 111 3.27 -3.84 1.33
C VAL A 111 3.75 -3.90 2.78
N ALA A 112 2.83 -3.83 3.75
CA ALA A 112 3.19 -3.95 5.16
C ALA A 112 3.85 -5.31 5.45
N VAL A 113 3.24 -6.41 4.99
CA VAL A 113 3.66 -7.78 5.33
C VAL A 113 4.88 -8.24 4.53
N ASN A 114 4.98 -7.87 3.25
CA ASN A 114 6.03 -8.39 2.36
C ASN A 114 7.25 -7.46 2.28
N THR A 115 7.10 -6.18 2.59
CA THR A 115 8.15 -5.17 2.40
C THR A 115 8.58 -4.55 3.73
N LEU A 116 7.65 -3.97 4.49
CA LEU A 116 8.00 -3.16 5.68
C LEU A 116 8.34 -4.00 6.91
N ILE A 117 7.49 -4.97 7.26
CA ILE A 117 7.68 -5.83 8.45
C ILE A 117 8.94 -6.70 8.34
N PRO A 118 9.25 -7.35 7.21
CA PRO A 118 10.49 -8.12 7.07
C PRO A 118 11.74 -7.26 7.15
N ALA A 119 11.64 -5.98 6.77
CA ALA A 119 12.70 -4.99 6.92
C ALA A 119 12.73 -4.33 8.31
N GLU A 120 11.94 -4.82 9.27
CA GLU A 120 11.79 -4.29 10.63
C GLU A 120 11.35 -2.81 10.69
N ASN A 121 10.78 -2.28 9.60
CA ASN A 121 10.25 -0.92 9.53
C ASN A 121 8.83 -0.86 10.12
N PHE A 122 8.70 -1.26 11.38
CA PHE A 122 7.41 -1.41 12.06
C PHE A 122 6.64 -0.09 12.16
N ASP A 123 7.32 1.04 12.43
CA ASP A 123 6.68 2.36 12.49
C ASP A 123 6.01 2.74 11.16
N GLN A 124 6.66 2.41 10.04
CA GLN A 124 6.09 2.67 8.71
C GLN A 124 4.95 1.71 8.40
N ALA A 125 5.06 0.45 8.79
CA ALA A 125 3.95 -0.50 8.68
C ALA A 125 2.74 -0.04 9.49
N ILE A 126 2.94 0.44 10.71
CA ILE A 126 1.91 0.99 11.58
C ILE A 126 1.25 2.22 10.94
N ALA A 127 2.04 3.17 10.43
CA ALA A 127 1.51 4.36 9.75
C ALA A 127 0.68 3.97 8.50
N LEU A 128 1.20 3.06 7.68
CA LEU A 128 0.53 2.57 6.47
C LEU A 128 -0.82 1.91 6.79
N LEU A 129 -0.83 1.02 7.77
CA LEU A 129 -2.03 0.29 8.19
C LEU A 129 -3.05 1.22 8.88
N SER A 130 -2.57 2.28 9.55
CA SER A 130 -3.45 3.31 10.12
C SER A 130 -4.23 4.06 9.05
N VAL A 131 -3.62 4.38 7.91
CA VAL A 131 -4.33 4.97 6.77
C VAL A 131 -5.42 4.03 6.24
N ALA A 132 -5.15 2.73 6.18
CA ALA A 132 -6.16 1.74 5.76
C ALA A 132 -7.34 1.65 6.75
N ILE A 133 -7.06 1.70 8.06
CA ILE A 133 -8.09 1.70 9.10
C ILE A 133 -8.93 2.98 9.05
N GLU A 134 -8.31 4.14 8.86
CA GLU A 134 -9.01 5.42 8.75
C GLU A 134 -9.98 5.44 7.56
N LYS A 135 -9.53 4.94 6.40
CA LYS A 135 -10.29 5.00 5.15
C LYS A 135 -11.22 3.80 4.94
N SER A 136 -10.97 2.67 5.60
CA SER A 136 -11.75 1.43 5.54
C SER A 136 -11.86 0.76 6.92
N PRO A 137 -12.56 1.40 7.87
CA PRO A 137 -12.63 0.92 9.25
C PRO A 137 -13.37 -0.41 9.42
N ASP A 138 -14.09 -0.86 8.38
CA ASP A 138 -14.83 -2.11 8.30
C ASP A 138 -13.99 -3.29 7.77
N SER A 139 -12.71 -3.07 7.43
CA SER A 139 -11.78 -4.14 7.09
C SER A 139 -11.06 -4.63 8.33
N ALA A 140 -11.22 -5.92 8.67
CA ALA A 140 -10.59 -6.51 9.85
C ALA A 140 -9.06 -6.69 9.69
N GLY A 141 -8.59 -7.03 8.48
CA GLY A 141 -7.19 -7.38 8.22
C GLY A 141 -6.17 -6.33 8.66
N PRO A 142 -6.37 -5.02 8.40
CA PRO A 142 -5.46 -3.98 8.86
C PRO A 142 -5.27 -3.93 10.38
N TYR A 143 -6.31 -4.19 11.18
CA TYR A 143 -6.21 -4.23 12.65
C TYR A 143 -5.30 -5.36 13.10
N PHE A 144 -5.48 -6.58 12.57
CA PHE A 144 -4.59 -7.70 12.89
C PHE A 144 -3.12 -7.37 12.58
N ARG A 145 -2.86 -6.87 11.37
CA ARG A 145 -1.49 -6.57 10.93
C ARG A 145 -0.86 -5.44 11.75
N ARG A 146 -1.64 -4.42 12.14
CA ARG A 146 -1.13 -3.29 12.93
C ARG A 146 -0.93 -3.70 14.39
N GLY A 147 -1.84 -4.49 14.96
CA GLY A 147 -1.69 -5.09 16.28
C GLY A 147 -0.42 -5.94 16.38
N MET A 148 -0.17 -6.81 15.39
CA MET A 148 1.08 -7.59 15.32
C MET A 148 2.33 -6.70 15.19
N ALA A 149 2.25 -5.58 14.48
CA ALA A 149 3.36 -4.63 14.41
C ALA A 149 3.57 -3.90 15.75
N TYR A 150 2.51 -3.55 16.47
CA TYR A 150 2.59 -2.97 17.82
C TYR A 150 3.27 -3.91 18.83
N VAL A 151 2.98 -5.22 18.77
CA VAL A 151 3.70 -6.23 19.58
C VAL A 151 5.21 -6.17 19.32
N LYS A 152 5.63 -5.94 18.08
CA LYS A 152 7.05 -5.88 17.72
C LYS A 152 7.76 -4.63 18.22
N VAL A 153 7.02 -3.56 18.49
CA VAL A 153 7.56 -2.32 19.07
C VAL A 153 7.17 -2.14 20.54
N GLU A 154 6.75 -3.23 21.21
CA GLU A 154 6.41 -3.26 22.64
C GLU A 154 5.33 -2.24 23.05
N GLN A 155 4.41 -1.92 22.12
CA GLN A 155 3.24 -1.08 22.39
C GLN A 155 2.03 -1.94 22.71
N ASP A 156 2.11 -2.66 23.83
CA ASP A 156 1.18 -3.73 24.18
C ASP A 156 -0.28 -3.26 24.31
N ASP A 157 -0.53 -2.10 24.91
CA ASP A 157 -1.90 -1.54 25.01
C ASP A 157 -2.54 -1.30 23.63
N ALA A 158 -1.74 -0.78 22.68
CA ALA A 158 -2.19 -0.54 21.32
C ALA A 158 -2.36 -1.86 20.55
N ALA A 159 -1.49 -2.83 20.79
CA ALA A 159 -1.60 -4.18 20.24
C ALA A 159 -2.90 -4.86 20.71
N VAL A 160 -3.20 -4.82 22.00
CA VAL A 160 -4.42 -5.38 22.58
C VAL A 160 -5.65 -4.78 21.91
N ALA A 161 -5.74 -3.45 21.87
CA ALA A 161 -6.90 -2.77 21.29
C ALA A 161 -7.16 -3.16 19.82
N ASP A 162 -6.10 -3.26 19.00
CA ASP A 162 -6.23 -3.66 17.60
C ASP A 162 -6.56 -5.15 17.43
N LEU A 163 -5.94 -6.03 18.22
CA LEU A 163 -6.18 -7.47 18.13
C LEU A 163 -7.58 -7.85 18.63
N GLU A 164 -8.06 -7.22 19.71
CA GLU A 164 -9.46 -7.37 20.17
C GLU A 164 -10.43 -6.93 19.07
N LYS A 165 -10.18 -5.77 18.47
CA LYS A 165 -11.00 -5.28 17.36
C LYS A 165 -11.03 -6.25 16.18
N PHE A 166 -9.89 -6.84 15.83
CA PHE A 166 -9.81 -7.85 14.78
C PHE A 166 -10.62 -9.12 15.11
N VAL A 167 -10.53 -9.62 16.34
CA VAL A 167 -11.29 -10.78 16.81
C VAL A 167 -12.79 -10.50 16.79
N ASP A 168 -13.22 -9.33 17.27
CA ASP A 168 -14.62 -8.90 17.27
C ASP A 168 -15.23 -8.82 15.87
N MET A 169 -14.43 -8.44 14.87
CA MET A 169 -14.87 -8.35 13.48
C MET A 169 -14.84 -9.69 12.74
N SER A 170 -14.21 -10.71 13.32
CA SER A 170 -14.01 -12.00 12.68
C SER A 170 -15.16 -12.96 12.98
N VAL A 171 -15.92 -13.29 11.94
CA VAL A 171 -17.09 -14.20 12.06
C VAL A 171 -16.74 -15.68 11.89
N ILE A 172 -15.52 -15.99 11.43
CA ILE A 172 -15.03 -17.35 11.20
C ILE A 172 -13.71 -17.50 11.95
N GLU A 173 -13.62 -18.54 12.77
CA GLU A 173 -12.37 -18.96 13.40
C GLU A 173 -11.39 -19.45 12.32
N ASN A 174 -10.24 -18.80 12.22
CA ASN A 174 -9.17 -19.16 11.30
C ASN A 174 -7.80 -19.02 12.00
N ALA A 175 -6.72 -19.34 11.30
CA ALA A 175 -5.38 -19.30 11.87
C ALA A 175 -4.98 -17.90 12.41
N GLU A 176 -5.39 -16.81 11.75
CA GLU A 176 -5.11 -15.44 12.22
C GLU A 176 -5.90 -15.12 13.49
N VAL A 177 -7.16 -15.57 13.59
CA VAL A 177 -7.98 -15.37 14.81
C VAL A 177 -7.41 -16.13 16.00
N LEU A 178 -7.01 -17.40 15.79
CA LEU A 178 -6.35 -18.19 16.84
C LEU A 178 -5.06 -17.53 17.30
N GLN A 179 -4.22 -17.10 16.34
CA GLN A 179 -2.99 -16.38 16.63
C GLN A 179 -3.24 -15.08 17.41
N ALA A 180 -4.24 -14.29 17.03
CA ALA A 180 -4.58 -13.06 17.73
C ALA A 180 -4.97 -13.32 19.19
N LYS A 181 -5.78 -14.37 19.44
CA LYS A 181 -6.18 -14.77 20.80
C LYS A 181 -5.00 -15.24 21.65
N GLU A 182 -4.13 -16.07 21.09
CA GLU A 182 -2.90 -16.52 21.78
C GLU A 182 -2.02 -15.33 22.19
N VAL A 183 -1.86 -14.36 21.28
CA VAL A 183 -1.09 -13.13 21.57
C VAL A 183 -1.77 -12.31 22.67
N LEU A 184 -3.09 -12.13 22.63
CA LEU A 184 -3.85 -11.42 23.66
C LEU A 184 -3.72 -12.06 25.04
N GLU A 185 -3.81 -13.38 25.13
CA GLU A 185 -3.61 -14.13 26.37
C GLU A 185 -2.19 -13.91 26.94
N GLY A 186 -1.17 -14.02 26.08
CA GLY A 186 0.23 -13.78 26.49
C GLY A 186 0.48 -12.36 26.99
N LEU A 187 -0.12 -11.35 26.35
CA LEU A 187 -0.02 -9.95 26.80
C LEU A 187 -0.72 -9.73 28.15
N ALA A 188 -1.89 -10.35 28.36
CA ALA A 188 -2.62 -10.25 29.62
C ALA A 188 -1.85 -10.91 30.79
N GLU A 189 -1.23 -12.06 30.56
CA GLU A 189 -0.40 -12.74 31.55
C GLU A 189 0.83 -11.91 31.93
N ALA A 190 1.50 -11.31 30.93
CA ALA A 190 2.66 -10.44 31.15
C ALA A 190 2.28 -9.21 31.99
N ALA A 191 1.14 -8.57 31.70
CA ALA A 191 0.64 -7.44 32.46
C ALA A 191 0.29 -7.83 33.92
N GLY A 192 -0.31 -9.00 34.13
CA GLY A 192 -0.65 -9.51 35.47
C GLY A 192 0.58 -9.90 36.32
N ALA A 193 1.69 -10.30 35.67
CA ALA A 193 2.94 -10.62 36.35
C ALA A 193 3.75 -9.38 36.80
N GLN A 194 3.43 -8.19 36.27
CA GLN A 194 4.10 -6.93 36.59
C GLN A 194 3.40 -6.13 37.72
N GLN A 195 2.26 -6.60 38.22
CA GLN A 195 1.48 -6.01 39.32
C GLN A 195 1.74 -6.71 40.66
#